data_AF-A0A2S4UC45-F1
#
_entry.id   AF-A0A2S4UC45-F1
#
_cell.length_a   1.000
_cell.length_b   1.000
_cell.length_c   1.000
_cell.angle_alpha   90.00
_cell.angle_beta   90.00
_cell.angle_gamma   90.00
#
_symmetry.space_group_name_H-M   'P 1'
#
loop_
_entity.id
_entity.type
_entity.pdbx_description
1 polymer ?
#
loop_
_entity_poly.entity_id
_entity_poly.type
_entity_poly.pdbx_seq_one_letter_code
_entity_poly.pdbx_strand_id
1 'polypeptide(L)'
;MSNFDRACVRRPNVLTFNKFNHFLQDGTELSTPSTTNLHILSAWKESTLLGHNCAVKKYLQFNARRSSTRFRLPLSPCDIEAFCMWAGRNAYTDNKGKINGTSLKKYLVGLKAWHTIHGVPFPEVNRDRLNLILKACGKIDREVSLTPRKPAVKIWHVVFLVNLLSKGSNFDRALADLVLVAFWGMARLAELTYDNGSGDLYFDNSILTSDVTMSPDGVSPRTVMLTVRGAKNGTTRRGSDYTTRRTTEHLVPGEGNTEEAFRSRRYSHLAIWVRCKWATNSSDKKESGGQNPASSLGGGT
;
A
#
# COMPACT_ATOMS: atom_id res chain seq x y z
N MET A 1 -5.49 24.75 23.34
CA MET A 1 -5.16 23.31 23.31
C MET A 1 -6.44 22.56 22.98
N SER A 2 -6.62 22.16 21.72
CA SER A 2 -7.80 21.41 21.27
C SER A 2 -7.45 19.92 21.24
N ASN A 3 -8.12 19.12 22.08
CA ASN A 3 -8.06 17.67 22.08
C ASN A 3 -8.47 17.12 20.71
N PHE A 4 -7.52 16.55 19.98
CA PHE A 4 -7.76 15.74 18.78
C PHE A 4 -7.91 14.26 19.18
N ASP A 5 -8.82 13.95 20.10
CA ASP A 5 -9.28 12.58 20.29
C ASP A 5 -10.35 12.26 19.25
N ARG A 6 -9.90 12.06 18.01
CA ARG A 6 -10.76 11.49 16.97
C ARG A 6 -10.86 10.00 17.25
N ALA A 7 -12.00 9.57 17.79
CA ALA A 7 -12.28 8.16 18.07
C ALA A 7 -12.05 7.33 16.80
N CYS A 8 -11.04 6.44 16.82
CA CYS A 8 -10.78 5.52 15.72
C CYS A 8 -11.89 4.48 15.66
N VAL A 9 -12.50 4.28 14.49
CA VAL A 9 -13.66 3.39 14.31
C VAL A 9 -13.17 2.08 13.67
N ARG A 10 -13.68 0.93 14.13
CA ARG A 10 -13.48 -0.34 13.41
C ARG A 10 -14.29 -0.31 12.11
N ARG A 11 -13.65 -0.60 10.98
CA ARG A 11 -14.35 -0.61 9.69
C ARG A 11 -15.41 -1.72 9.72
N PRO A 12 -16.70 -1.42 9.54
CA PRO A 12 -17.66 -2.49 9.31
C PRO A 12 -17.25 -3.18 8.00
N ASN A 13 -17.30 -4.51 7.97
CA ASN A 13 -16.98 -5.36 6.80
C ASN A 13 -18.09 -5.21 5.73
N VAL A 14 -18.31 -3.99 5.25
CA VAL A 14 -19.32 -3.69 4.23
C VAL A 14 -18.64 -3.85 2.88
N LEU A 15 -18.77 -5.04 2.31
CA LEU A 15 -18.41 -5.27 0.92
C LEU A 15 -19.20 -4.30 0.03
N THR A 16 -18.51 -3.44 -0.71
CA THR A 16 -19.18 -2.54 -1.66
C THR A 16 -19.48 -3.31 -2.95
N PHE A 17 -20.62 -4.02 -2.97
CA PHE A 17 -21.02 -4.94 -4.07
C PHE A 17 -20.98 -4.30 -5.47
N ASN A 18 -21.23 -2.99 -5.56
CA ASN A 18 -21.17 -2.25 -6.83
C ASN A 18 -19.80 -2.35 -7.52
N LYS A 19 -18.71 -2.52 -6.77
CA LYS A 19 -17.36 -2.57 -7.35
C LYS A 19 -17.02 -3.89 -8.04
N PHE A 20 -17.76 -4.97 -7.74
CA PHE A 20 -17.50 -6.31 -8.27
C PHE A 20 -18.76 -6.98 -8.83
N ASN A 21 -19.66 -6.17 -9.39
CA ASN A 21 -20.94 -6.62 -9.95
C ASN A 21 -20.84 -7.71 -11.03
N HIS A 22 -19.78 -7.73 -11.85
CA HIS A 22 -19.64 -8.76 -12.89
C HIS A 22 -19.39 -10.14 -12.27
N PHE A 23 -18.67 -10.18 -11.15
CA PHE A 23 -18.41 -11.42 -10.42
C PHE A 23 -19.66 -12.00 -9.73
N LEU A 24 -20.70 -11.19 -9.53
CA LEU A 24 -21.97 -11.61 -8.95
C LEU A 24 -22.97 -12.10 -10.00
N GLN A 25 -22.71 -11.88 -11.28
CA GLN A 25 -23.59 -12.30 -12.38
C GLN A 25 -23.45 -13.81 -12.63
N ASP A 26 -24.56 -14.51 -12.88
CA ASP A 26 -24.52 -15.89 -13.37
C ASP A 26 -24.35 -15.86 -14.90
N GLY A 27 -23.11 -15.94 -15.37
CA GLY A 27 -22.77 -15.73 -16.77
C GLY A 27 -23.02 -14.28 -17.19
N THR A 28 -23.97 -14.05 -18.09
CA THR A 28 -24.42 -12.71 -18.51
C THR A 28 -25.64 -12.21 -17.74
N GLU A 29 -26.22 -13.03 -16.87
CA GLU A 29 -27.46 -12.70 -16.18
C GLU A 29 -27.20 -12.09 -14.80
N LEU A 30 -27.95 -11.03 -14.49
CA LEU A 30 -27.94 -10.45 -13.16
C LEU A 30 -28.46 -11.49 -12.16
N SER A 31 -27.67 -11.75 -11.12
CA SER A 31 -28.04 -12.64 -10.03
C SER A 31 -27.92 -11.88 -8.72
N THR A 32 -28.92 -12.04 -7.85
CA THR A 32 -28.87 -11.54 -6.48
C THR A 32 -28.17 -12.57 -5.61
N PRO A 33 -27.06 -12.22 -4.93
CA PRO A 33 -26.37 -13.17 -4.08
C PRO A 33 -27.26 -13.59 -2.90
N SER A 34 -27.37 -14.91 -2.67
CA SER A 34 -28.02 -15.45 -1.48
C SER A 34 -27.25 -15.08 -0.20
N THR A 35 -27.89 -15.21 0.97
CA THR A 35 -27.22 -15.02 2.28
C THR A 35 -25.98 -15.89 2.42
N THR A 36 -26.03 -17.14 1.93
CA THR A 36 -24.88 -18.03 1.89
C THR A 36 -23.75 -17.49 1.01
N ASN A 37 -24.07 -16.98 -0.18
CA ASN A 37 -23.09 -16.39 -1.08
C ASN A 37 -22.46 -15.13 -0.48
N LEU A 38 -23.23 -14.30 0.24
CA LEU A 38 -22.71 -13.15 0.98
C LEU A 38 -21.70 -13.58 2.05
N HIS A 39 -21.99 -14.65 2.79
CA HIS A 39 -21.06 -15.18 3.77
C HIS A 39 -19.80 -15.75 3.11
N ILE A 40 -19.92 -16.50 2.01
CA ILE A 40 -18.77 -17.00 1.24
C ILE A 40 -17.91 -15.83 0.72
N LEU A 41 -18.53 -14.78 0.20
CA LEU A 41 -17.84 -13.59 -0.29
C LEU A 41 -17.00 -12.92 0.81
N SER A 42 -17.47 -12.94 2.06
CA SER A 42 -16.74 -12.39 3.20
C SER A 42 -15.42 -13.13 3.51
N ALA A 43 -15.24 -14.34 3.00
CA ALA A 43 -14.00 -15.10 3.15
C ALA A 43 -12.84 -14.53 2.31
N TRP A 44 -13.12 -13.70 1.30
CA TRP A 44 -12.10 -13.05 0.48
C TRP A 44 -11.93 -11.58 0.83
N LYS A 45 -10.68 -11.10 0.77
CA LYS A 45 -10.38 -9.66 0.83
C LYS A 45 -10.99 -8.95 -0.39
N GLU A 46 -11.42 -7.70 -0.21
CA GLU A 46 -11.97 -6.87 -1.31
C GLU A 46 -11.02 -6.80 -2.52
N SER A 47 -9.71 -6.69 -2.30
CA SER A 47 -8.71 -6.70 -3.37
C SER A 47 -8.68 -8.00 -4.18
N THR A 48 -8.98 -9.14 -3.55
CA THR A 48 -9.10 -10.44 -4.22
C THR A 48 -10.38 -10.49 -5.06
N LEU A 49 -11.51 -10.03 -4.52
CA LEU A 49 -12.78 -9.95 -5.23
C LEU A 49 -12.69 -9.05 -6.47
N LEU A 50 -12.01 -7.89 -6.35
CA LEU A 50 -11.74 -7.01 -7.49
C LEU A 50 -10.88 -7.72 -8.55
N GLY A 51 -9.90 -8.51 -8.14
CA GLY A 51 -9.08 -9.33 -9.04
C GLY A 51 -9.92 -10.39 -9.78
N HIS A 52 -10.83 -11.06 -9.10
CA HIS A 52 -11.75 -12.03 -9.70
C HIS A 52 -12.76 -11.36 -10.64
N ASN A 53 -13.33 -10.22 -10.24
CA ASN A 53 -14.20 -9.42 -11.09
C ASN A 53 -13.52 -8.95 -12.38
N CYS A 54 -12.25 -8.56 -12.32
CA CYS A 54 -11.46 -8.24 -13.52
C CYS A 54 -11.33 -9.45 -14.46
N ALA A 55 -11.18 -10.66 -13.91
CA ALA A 55 -11.13 -11.89 -14.69
C ALA A 55 -12.45 -12.15 -15.42
N VAL A 56 -13.57 -12.08 -14.69
CA VAL A 56 -14.92 -12.25 -15.26
C VAL A 56 -15.19 -11.19 -16.32
N LYS A 57 -14.90 -9.92 -16.03
CA LYS A 57 -15.05 -8.82 -17.00
C LYS A 57 -14.28 -9.08 -18.29
N LYS A 58 -13.03 -9.55 -18.22
CA LYS A 58 -12.23 -9.87 -19.42
C LYS A 58 -12.80 -11.08 -20.16
N TYR A 59 -13.32 -12.08 -19.45
CA TYR A 59 -14.00 -13.22 -20.06
C TYR A 59 -15.29 -12.79 -20.78
N LEU A 60 -16.10 -11.93 -20.17
CA LEU A 60 -17.32 -11.40 -20.81
C LEU A 60 -17.00 -10.58 -22.07
N GLN A 61 -15.89 -9.82 -22.08
CA GLN A 61 -15.40 -9.16 -23.30
C GLN A 61 -14.98 -10.14 -24.39
N PHE A 62 -14.37 -11.27 -24.03
CA PHE A 62 -14.07 -12.35 -24.97
C PHE A 62 -15.36 -12.98 -25.51
N ASN A 63 -16.30 -13.31 -24.63
CA ASN A 63 -17.54 -13.96 -25.00
C ASN A 63 -18.36 -13.08 -25.94
N ALA A 64 -18.50 -11.78 -25.63
CA ALA A 64 -19.23 -10.81 -26.46
C ALA A 64 -18.67 -10.68 -27.90
N ARG A 65 -17.38 -10.99 -28.12
CA ARG A 65 -16.78 -10.98 -29.46
C ARG A 65 -17.05 -12.27 -30.24
N ARG A 66 -17.28 -13.38 -29.55
CA ARG A 66 -17.46 -14.71 -30.16
C ARG A 66 -18.93 -15.06 -30.34
N SER A 67 -19.76 -14.62 -29.40
CA SER A 67 -21.19 -14.93 -29.33
C SER A 67 -21.93 -13.78 -28.65
N SER A 68 -22.87 -13.17 -29.36
CA SER A 68 -23.74 -12.12 -28.80
C SER A 68 -24.86 -12.68 -27.90
N THR A 69 -24.84 -13.98 -27.62
CA THR A 69 -25.89 -14.68 -26.88
C THR A 69 -25.66 -14.62 -25.37
N ARG A 70 -26.77 -14.53 -24.63
CA ARG A 70 -26.77 -14.71 -23.18
C ARG A 70 -26.38 -16.15 -22.83
N PHE A 71 -25.63 -16.31 -21.76
CA PHE A 71 -25.28 -17.62 -21.21
C PHE A 71 -25.33 -17.60 -19.69
N ARG A 72 -25.46 -18.79 -19.10
CA ARG A 72 -25.28 -19.08 -17.68
C ARG A 72 -24.13 -20.05 -17.50
N LEU A 73 -23.57 -20.11 -16.29
CA LEU A 73 -22.52 -21.06 -15.97
C LEU A 73 -23.10 -22.51 -15.99
N PRO A 74 -22.27 -23.56 -16.20
CA PRO A 74 -20.81 -23.58 -16.25
C PRO A 74 -20.21 -23.12 -17.60
N LEU A 75 -18.95 -22.69 -17.55
CA LEU A 75 -18.19 -22.44 -18.77
C LEU A 75 -17.73 -23.77 -19.36
N SER A 76 -17.79 -23.93 -20.68
CA SER A 76 -17.30 -25.15 -21.32
C SER A 76 -15.76 -25.21 -21.30
N PRO A 77 -15.15 -26.41 -21.29
CA PRO A 77 -13.70 -26.57 -21.40
C PRO A 77 -13.14 -25.88 -22.65
N CYS A 78 -13.84 -26.00 -23.79
CA CYS A 78 -13.45 -25.38 -25.05
C CYS A 78 -13.44 -23.85 -24.96
N ASP A 79 -14.42 -23.24 -24.29
CA ASP A 79 -14.49 -21.78 -24.15
C ASP A 79 -13.38 -21.23 -23.27
N ILE A 80 -12.96 -21.99 -22.24
CA ILE A 80 -11.85 -21.59 -21.37
C ILE A 80 -10.51 -21.67 -22.11
N GLU A 81 -10.29 -22.71 -22.93
CA GLU A 81 -9.10 -22.78 -23.78
C GLU A 81 -9.07 -21.66 -24.82
N ALA A 82 -10.19 -21.43 -25.51
CA ALA A 82 -10.32 -20.34 -26.47
C ALA A 82 -10.11 -18.97 -25.81
N PHE A 83 -10.64 -18.78 -24.60
CA PHE A 83 -10.36 -17.59 -23.79
C PHE A 83 -8.87 -17.45 -23.47
N CYS A 84 -8.19 -18.53 -23.09
CA CYS A 84 -6.75 -18.50 -22.80
C CYS A 84 -5.93 -18.12 -24.04
N MET A 85 -6.29 -18.66 -25.21
CA MET A 85 -5.64 -18.31 -26.48
C MET A 85 -5.93 -16.88 -26.91
N TRP A 86 -7.12 -16.36 -26.63
CA TRP A 86 -7.45 -14.96 -26.93
C TRP A 86 -6.79 -13.98 -25.94
N ALA A 87 -6.83 -14.28 -24.65
CA ALA A 87 -6.36 -13.38 -23.61
C ALA A 87 -4.84 -13.44 -23.41
N GLY A 88 -4.24 -14.63 -23.47
CA GLY A 88 -2.82 -14.84 -23.16
C GLY A 88 -1.90 -14.42 -24.30
N ARG A 89 -0.72 -13.88 -23.97
CA ARG A 89 0.34 -13.66 -24.96
C ARG A 89 0.71 -14.96 -25.66
N ASN A 90 0.63 -14.95 -26.97
CA ASN A 90 0.96 -16.06 -27.85
C ASN A 90 1.35 -15.52 -29.22
N ALA A 91 2.09 -16.32 -30.00
CA ALA A 91 2.56 -15.95 -31.35
C ALA A 91 1.54 -16.20 -32.46
N TYR A 92 0.38 -16.79 -32.14
CA TYR A 92 -0.56 -17.33 -33.13
C TYR A 92 -1.80 -16.45 -33.36
N THR A 93 -2.09 -15.51 -32.45
CA THR A 93 -3.19 -14.54 -32.59
C THR A 93 -2.66 -13.12 -32.51
N ASP A 94 -3.29 -12.15 -33.19
CA ASP A 94 -2.83 -10.75 -33.21
C ASP A 94 -3.84 -9.78 -32.55
N ASN A 95 -4.68 -10.29 -31.67
CA ASN A 95 -5.65 -9.43 -30.99
C ASN A 95 -4.96 -8.51 -29.96
N LYS A 96 -5.38 -7.25 -29.91
CA LYS A 96 -4.93 -6.29 -28.88
C LYS A 96 -5.38 -6.73 -27.47
N GLY A 97 -4.65 -6.26 -26.45
CA GLY A 97 -5.02 -6.43 -25.05
C GLY A 97 -4.61 -7.79 -24.44
N LYS A 98 -3.60 -8.45 -25.00
CA LYS A 98 -3.05 -9.69 -24.45
C LYS A 98 -2.36 -9.46 -23.10
N ILE A 99 -2.53 -10.41 -22.20
CA ILE A 99 -1.97 -10.42 -20.85
C ILE A 99 -0.89 -11.48 -20.72
N ASN A 100 0.05 -11.25 -19.81
CA ASN A 100 1.09 -12.23 -19.50
C ASN A 100 0.50 -13.49 -18.84
N GLY A 101 1.24 -14.61 -18.90
CA GLY A 101 0.84 -15.89 -18.35
C GLY A 101 0.60 -15.85 -16.84
N THR A 102 1.30 -14.99 -16.09
CA THR A 102 1.06 -14.83 -14.65
C THR A 102 -0.30 -14.18 -14.36
N SER A 103 -0.71 -13.19 -15.16
CA SER A 103 -2.04 -12.59 -15.08
C SER A 103 -3.12 -13.55 -15.57
N LEU A 104 -2.87 -14.28 -16.66
CA LEU A 104 -3.82 -15.27 -17.18
C LEU A 104 -4.09 -16.37 -16.15
N LYS A 105 -3.06 -16.86 -15.45
CA LYS A 105 -3.22 -17.81 -14.35
C LYS A 105 -4.10 -17.25 -13.23
N LYS A 106 -3.91 -15.98 -12.83
CA LYS A 106 -4.79 -15.31 -11.85
C LYS A 106 -6.23 -15.22 -12.34
N TYR A 107 -6.42 -15.04 -13.64
CA TYR A 107 -7.75 -14.94 -14.23
C TYR A 107 -8.46 -16.29 -14.20
N LEU A 108 -7.78 -17.39 -14.50
CA LEU A 108 -8.33 -18.74 -14.34
C LEU A 108 -8.76 -19.03 -12.89
N VAL A 109 -7.96 -18.59 -11.90
CA VAL A 109 -8.37 -18.67 -10.48
C VAL A 109 -9.64 -17.86 -10.23
N GLY A 110 -9.76 -16.67 -10.81
CA GLY A 110 -10.97 -15.85 -10.71
C GLY A 110 -12.19 -16.48 -11.36
N LEU A 111 -12.04 -17.12 -12.52
CA LEU A 111 -13.13 -17.86 -13.17
C LEU A 111 -13.54 -19.10 -12.37
N LYS A 112 -12.59 -19.80 -11.75
CA LYS A 112 -12.88 -20.91 -10.84
C LYS A 112 -13.62 -20.43 -9.58
N ALA A 113 -13.22 -19.30 -9.00
CA ALA A 113 -13.93 -18.68 -7.89
C ALA A 113 -15.36 -18.27 -8.29
N TRP A 114 -15.55 -17.81 -9.53
CA TRP A 114 -16.86 -17.45 -10.06
C TRP A 114 -17.80 -18.67 -10.08
N HIS A 115 -17.35 -19.79 -10.65
CA HIS A 115 -18.09 -21.06 -10.58
C HIS A 115 -18.39 -21.50 -9.13
N THR A 116 -17.42 -21.34 -8.23
CA THR A 116 -17.57 -21.74 -6.82
C THR A 116 -18.72 -21.01 -6.12
N ILE A 117 -18.86 -19.70 -6.34
CA ILE A 117 -19.95 -18.90 -5.72
C ILE A 117 -21.31 -19.26 -6.29
N HIS A 118 -21.37 -19.61 -7.57
CA HIS A 118 -22.63 -20.02 -8.21
C HIS A 118 -22.95 -21.51 -7.98
N GLY A 119 -22.14 -22.23 -7.20
CA GLY A 119 -22.39 -23.64 -6.86
C GLY A 119 -22.28 -24.60 -8.04
N VAL A 120 -21.56 -24.20 -9.10
CA VAL A 120 -21.37 -25.02 -10.30
C VAL A 120 -19.92 -25.51 -10.40
N PRO A 121 -19.67 -26.70 -10.97
CA PRO A 121 -18.32 -27.23 -11.10
C PRO A 121 -17.52 -26.48 -12.17
N PHE A 122 -16.28 -26.11 -11.85
CA PHE A 122 -15.30 -25.65 -12.84
C PHE A 122 -14.77 -26.86 -13.63
N PRO A 123 -14.69 -26.80 -14.97
CA PRO A 123 -14.21 -27.92 -15.76
C PRO A 123 -12.73 -28.20 -15.51
N GLU A 124 -12.41 -29.39 -15.00
CA GLU A 124 -11.03 -29.82 -14.75
C GLU A 124 -10.46 -30.70 -15.88
N VAL A 125 -11.29 -31.13 -16.84
CA VAL A 125 -10.90 -32.07 -17.92
C VAL A 125 -9.75 -31.54 -18.78
N ASN A 126 -9.65 -30.22 -18.96
CA ASN A 126 -8.63 -29.57 -19.79
C ASN A 126 -7.44 -29.00 -19.00
N ARG A 127 -7.30 -29.33 -17.72
CA ARG A 127 -6.29 -28.74 -16.83
C ARG A 127 -4.87 -28.80 -17.39
N ASP A 128 -4.46 -29.94 -17.94
CA ASP A 128 -3.12 -30.12 -18.49
C ASP A 128 -2.88 -29.29 -19.75
N ARG A 129 -3.91 -29.18 -20.62
CA ARG A 129 -3.88 -28.29 -21.78
C ARG A 129 -3.75 -26.83 -21.35
N LEU A 130 -4.52 -26.40 -20.34
CA LEU A 130 -4.40 -25.04 -19.79
C LEU A 130 -3.00 -24.78 -19.21
N ASN A 131 -2.41 -25.75 -18.51
CA ASN A 131 -1.04 -25.63 -18.00
C ASN A 131 -0.01 -25.48 -19.12
N LEU A 132 -0.16 -26.22 -20.22
CA LEU A 132 0.70 -26.09 -21.41
C LEU A 132 0.54 -24.72 -22.08
N ILE A 133 -0.69 -24.22 -22.21
CA ILE A 133 -0.95 -22.86 -22.73
C ILE A 133 -0.28 -21.81 -21.84
N LEU A 134 -0.43 -21.88 -20.52
CA LEU A 134 0.21 -20.96 -19.58
C LEU A 134 1.75 -21.02 -19.68
N LYS A 135 2.31 -22.22 -19.85
CA LYS A 135 3.75 -22.42 -20.05
C LYS A 135 4.23 -21.79 -21.36
N ALA A 136 3.46 -21.92 -22.44
CA ALA A 136 3.74 -21.29 -23.72
C ALA A 136 3.69 -19.75 -23.62
N CYS A 137 2.66 -19.19 -22.96
CA CYS A 137 2.60 -17.75 -22.67
C CYS A 137 3.84 -17.27 -21.91
N GLY A 138 4.26 -18.03 -20.90
CA GLY A 138 5.44 -17.71 -20.10
C GLY A 138 6.76 -17.70 -20.87
N LYS A 139 6.89 -18.46 -21.97
CA LYS A 139 8.07 -18.39 -22.84
C LYS A 139 8.12 -17.06 -23.58
N ILE A 140 7.02 -16.67 -24.22
CA ILE A 140 6.90 -15.41 -24.95
C ILE A 140 7.02 -14.21 -24.02
N ASP A 141 6.47 -14.29 -22.80
CA ASP A 141 6.63 -13.23 -21.81
C ASP A 141 8.09 -12.96 -21.45
N ARG A 142 8.94 -13.99 -21.41
CA ARG A 142 10.37 -13.83 -21.13
C ARG A 142 11.06 -13.07 -22.24
N GLU A 143 10.76 -13.41 -23.50
CA GLU A 143 11.27 -12.71 -24.68
C GLU A 143 10.87 -11.23 -24.66
N VAL A 144 9.59 -10.93 -24.37
CA VAL A 144 9.10 -9.55 -24.26
C VAL A 144 9.70 -8.81 -23.06
N SER A 145 9.94 -9.50 -21.94
CA SER A 145 10.46 -8.88 -20.70
C SER A 145 11.92 -8.41 -20.76
N LEU A 146 12.61 -8.70 -21.88
CA LEU A 146 13.94 -8.16 -22.14
C LEU A 146 13.93 -6.64 -22.40
N THR A 147 12.76 -6.01 -22.51
CA THR A 147 12.65 -4.54 -22.46
C THR A 147 13.27 -3.98 -21.17
N PRO A 148 14.00 -2.86 -21.22
CA PRO A 148 14.78 -2.38 -20.09
C PRO A 148 13.89 -2.17 -18.86
N ARG A 149 14.31 -2.76 -17.74
CA ARG A 149 13.63 -2.57 -16.45
C ARG A 149 13.63 -1.08 -16.11
N LYS A 150 12.57 -0.63 -15.44
CA LYS A 150 12.53 0.73 -14.88
C LYS A 150 13.82 0.95 -14.07
N PRO A 151 14.57 2.04 -14.32
CA PRO A 151 15.80 2.28 -13.58
C PRO A 151 15.47 2.41 -12.09
N ALA A 152 16.36 1.90 -11.24
CA ALA A 152 16.21 2.04 -9.80
C ALA A 152 16.15 3.51 -9.41
N VAL A 153 15.33 3.84 -8.40
CA VAL A 153 15.37 5.17 -7.78
C VAL A 153 16.72 5.33 -7.10
N LYS A 154 17.52 6.27 -7.60
CA LYS A 154 18.86 6.56 -7.05
C LYS A 154 18.75 7.57 -5.91
N ILE A 155 19.73 7.52 -5.00
CA ILE A 155 19.83 8.46 -3.85
C ILE A 155 19.76 9.92 -4.32
N TRP A 156 20.40 10.26 -5.45
CA TRP A 156 20.35 11.61 -6.01
C TRP A 156 18.93 12.10 -6.35
N HIS A 157 18.01 11.21 -6.74
CA HIS A 157 16.61 11.59 -6.95
C HIS A 157 15.94 12.00 -5.64
N VAL A 158 16.24 11.28 -4.54
CA VAL A 158 15.72 11.60 -3.20
C VAL A 158 16.30 12.92 -2.70
N VAL A 159 17.62 13.11 -2.82
CA VAL A 159 18.31 14.34 -2.43
C VAL A 159 17.75 15.55 -3.20
N PHE A 160 17.59 15.42 -4.51
CA PHE A 160 17.00 16.47 -5.34
C PHE A 160 15.57 16.82 -4.90
N LEU A 161 14.73 15.80 -4.71
CA LEU A 161 13.32 15.99 -4.35
C LEU A 161 13.18 16.64 -2.97
N VAL A 162 13.93 16.18 -1.96
CA VAL A 162 13.92 16.77 -0.62
C VAL A 162 14.40 18.22 -0.66
N ASN A 163 15.49 18.52 -1.37
CA ASN A 163 15.99 19.90 -1.49
C ASN A 163 14.98 20.86 -2.14
N LEU A 164 14.19 20.37 -3.09
CA LEU A 164 13.13 21.15 -3.72
C LEU A 164 11.97 21.38 -2.75
N LEU A 165 11.50 20.31 -2.10
CA LEU A 165 10.32 20.33 -1.23
C LEU A 165 10.55 21.03 0.11
N SER A 166 11.76 20.98 0.68
CA SER A 166 12.07 21.64 1.97
C SER A 166 11.89 23.17 1.91
N LYS A 167 11.98 23.75 0.71
CA LYS A 167 11.81 25.20 0.47
C LYS A 167 10.35 25.62 0.25
N GLY A 168 9.44 24.65 0.13
CA GLY A 168 8.04 24.88 -0.16
C GLY A 168 7.18 25.14 1.09
N SER A 169 5.88 24.88 0.92
CA SER A 169 4.85 24.97 1.94
C SER A 169 5.01 23.93 3.06
N ASN A 170 4.18 24.04 4.12
CA ASN A 170 4.12 23.00 5.15
C ASN A 170 3.73 21.63 4.59
N PHE A 171 2.91 21.60 3.53
CA PHE A 171 2.58 20.37 2.83
C PHE A 171 3.80 19.79 2.11
N ASP A 172 4.58 20.63 1.42
CA ASP A 172 5.80 20.19 0.73
C ASP A 172 6.83 19.62 1.70
N ARG A 173 6.99 20.25 2.87
CA ARG A 173 7.85 19.74 3.95
C ARG A 173 7.37 18.38 4.46
N ALA A 174 6.07 18.22 4.70
CA ALA A 174 5.50 16.93 5.09
C ALA A 174 5.68 15.87 4.00
N LEU A 175 5.60 16.26 2.72
CA LEU A 175 5.89 15.37 1.60
C LEU A 175 7.37 14.98 1.53
N ALA A 176 8.30 15.89 1.85
CA ALA A 176 9.72 15.58 1.94
C ALA A 176 10.00 14.54 3.04
N ASP A 177 9.39 14.70 4.22
CA ASP A 177 9.48 13.74 5.32
C ASP A 177 8.90 12.38 4.91
N LEU A 178 7.74 12.36 4.24
CA LEU A 178 7.12 11.15 3.72
C LEU A 178 8.03 10.41 2.72
N VAL A 179 8.69 11.14 1.81
CA VAL A 179 9.64 10.56 0.84
C VAL A 179 10.82 9.90 1.55
N LEU A 180 11.38 10.55 2.58
CA LEU A 180 12.49 10.01 3.36
C LEU A 180 12.07 8.73 4.09
N VAL A 181 10.93 8.75 4.78
CA VAL A 181 10.41 7.57 5.49
C VAL A 181 10.08 6.44 4.51
N ALA A 182 9.48 6.73 3.36
CA ALA A 182 9.18 5.72 2.34
C ALA A 182 10.44 5.09 1.76
N PHE A 183 11.46 5.90 1.45
CA PHE A 183 12.71 5.44 0.85
C PHE A 183 13.53 4.59 1.82
N TRP A 184 13.81 5.11 3.02
CA TRP A 184 14.64 4.43 4.01
C TRP A 184 13.89 3.32 4.75
N GLY A 185 12.59 3.50 4.99
CA GLY A 185 11.71 2.46 5.56
C GLY A 185 11.27 1.39 4.58
N MET A 186 11.69 1.50 3.31
CA MET A 186 11.24 0.65 2.20
C MET A 186 9.70 0.47 2.21
N ALA A 187 8.99 1.53 2.58
CA ALA A 187 7.56 1.53 2.79
C ALA A 187 6.82 1.93 1.53
N ARG A 188 5.69 1.26 1.28
CA ARG A 188 4.81 1.66 0.18
C ARG A 188 4.14 2.96 0.59
N LEU A 189 3.95 3.90 -0.34
CA LEU A 189 3.22 5.14 -0.03
C LEU A 189 1.83 4.82 0.55
N ALA A 190 1.12 3.84 -0.02
CA ALA A 190 -0.17 3.38 0.47
C ALA A 190 -0.15 2.77 1.90
N GLU A 191 1.03 2.46 2.46
CA GLU A 191 1.17 2.04 3.87
C GLU A 191 1.37 3.25 4.81
N LEU A 192 1.80 4.39 4.27
CA LEU A 192 2.14 5.61 5.02
C LEU A 192 1.10 6.73 4.84
N THR A 193 0.19 6.60 3.87
CA THR A 193 -0.82 7.61 3.53
C THR A 193 -2.23 7.05 3.71
N TYR A 194 -3.20 7.93 3.96
CA TYR A 194 -4.61 7.57 4.06
C TYR A 194 -5.31 7.65 2.69
N ASP A 195 -6.36 6.84 2.51
CA ASP A 195 -7.16 6.81 1.27
C ASP A 195 -7.93 8.12 1.01
N ASN A 196 -8.31 8.83 2.08
CA ASN A 196 -9.11 10.06 2.02
C ASN A 196 -8.42 11.20 2.77
N GLY A 197 -8.50 12.42 2.25
CA GLY A 197 -7.96 13.63 2.91
C GLY A 197 -8.73 14.07 4.17
N SER A 198 -9.91 13.50 4.39
CA SER A 198 -10.76 13.74 5.56
C SER A 198 -11.67 12.54 5.84
N GLY A 199 -12.01 12.30 7.10
CA GLY A 199 -12.93 11.26 7.53
C GLY A 199 -12.43 10.50 8.75
N ASP A 200 -13.09 9.38 9.05
CA ASP A 200 -12.73 8.49 10.15
C ASP A 200 -11.47 7.70 9.83
N LEU A 201 -10.62 7.52 10.84
CA LEU A 201 -9.42 6.70 10.76
C LEU A 201 -9.77 5.27 11.18
N TYR A 202 -9.42 4.30 10.34
CA TYR A 202 -9.64 2.88 10.61
C TYR A 202 -8.37 2.26 11.19
N PHE A 203 -8.44 1.84 12.45
CA PHE A 203 -7.28 1.35 13.23
C PHE A 203 -6.51 0.20 12.56
N ASP A 204 -7.22 -0.65 11.82
CA ASP A 204 -6.68 -1.92 11.32
C ASP A 204 -5.70 -1.75 10.14
N ASN A 205 -5.79 -0.61 9.44
CA ASN A 205 -4.99 -0.34 8.22
C ASN A 205 -4.39 1.07 8.19
N SER A 206 -4.58 1.87 9.25
CA SER A 206 -4.06 3.24 9.34
C SER A 206 -2.78 3.27 10.16
N ILE A 207 -1.79 4.03 9.69
CA ILE A 207 -0.63 4.42 10.48
C ILE A 207 -1.04 5.48 11.50
N LEU A 208 -0.73 5.28 12.78
CA LEU A 208 -1.02 6.24 13.85
C LEU A 208 0.28 6.82 14.41
N THR A 209 0.18 7.98 15.05
CA THR A 209 1.33 8.56 15.79
C THR A 209 1.79 7.64 16.92
N SER A 210 0.89 6.83 17.49
CA SER A 210 1.20 5.80 18.48
C SER A 210 1.95 4.59 17.91
N ASP A 211 2.02 4.43 16.59
CA ASP A 211 2.80 3.36 15.95
C ASP A 211 4.28 3.71 15.79
N VAL A 212 4.68 4.93 16.18
CA VAL A 212 6.06 5.41 16.15
C VAL A 212 6.66 5.30 17.54
N THR A 213 7.77 4.58 17.64
CA THR A 213 8.55 4.48 18.88
C THR A 213 9.99 4.88 18.62
N MET A 214 10.55 5.65 19.55
CA MET A 214 11.91 6.17 19.46
C MET A 214 12.80 5.40 20.44
N SER A 215 14.06 5.17 20.06
CA SER A 215 15.06 4.66 21.00
C SER A 215 15.22 5.63 22.19
N PRO A 216 15.52 5.12 23.41
CA PRO A 216 15.77 5.96 24.57
C PRO A 216 16.87 7.00 24.34
N ASP A 217 16.75 8.14 25.00
CA ASP A 217 17.77 9.19 24.94
C ASP A 217 19.11 8.65 25.49
N GLY A 218 20.21 8.89 24.76
CA GLY A 218 21.54 8.41 25.10
C GLY A 218 22.01 7.16 24.35
N VAL A 219 21.12 6.48 23.60
CA VAL A 219 21.51 5.37 22.71
C VAL A 219 21.85 5.90 21.32
N SER A 220 23.07 5.65 20.85
CA SER A 220 23.52 5.98 19.50
C SER A 220 23.76 4.69 18.69
N PRO A 221 23.25 4.59 17.44
CA PRO A 221 22.49 5.61 16.71
C PRO A 221 21.02 5.71 17.16
N ARG A 222 20.47 6.93 17.10
CA ARG A 222 19.05 7.18 17.37
C ARG A 222 18.21 6.44 16.33
N THR A 223 17.34 5.55 16.80
CA THR A 223 16.53 4.69 15.93
C THR A 223 15.06 5.04 16.08
N VAL A 224 14.36 5.14 14.95
CA VAL A 224 12.91 5.28 14.90
C VAL A 224 12.34 3.96 14.42
N MET A 225 11.45 3.36 15.20
CA MET A 225 10.71 2.17 14.80
C MET A 225 9.30 2.57 14.43
N LEU A 226 8.92 2.23 13.20
CA LEU A 226 7.58 2.44 12.69
C LEU A 226 6.86 1.10 12.52
N THR A 227 5.71 0.97 13.17
CA THR A 227 4.88 -0.22 13.07
C THR A 227 3.84 -0.06 11.96
N VAL A 228 3.95 -0.88 10.91
CA VAL A 228 2.96 -0.93 9.83
C VAL A 228 2.05 -2.13 10.02
N ARG A 229 0.75 -1.86 10.10
CA ARG A 229 -0.31 -2.86 10.29
C ARG A 229 -0.87 -3.34 8.96
N GLY A 230 -1.41 -4.57 8.92
CA GLY A 230 -2.08 -5.11 7.73
C GLY A 230 -1.17 -5.55 6.57
N ALA A 231 0.16 -5.61 6.77
CA ALA A 231 1.10 -6.03 5.74
C ALA A 231 0.90 -7.52 5.33
N LYS A 232 0.93 -7.79 4.03
CA LYS A 232 0.56 -9.09 3.42
C LYS A 232 1.46 -10.29 3.81
N ASN A 233 2.61 -10.08 4.44
CA ASN A 233 3.67 -11.09 4.59
C ASN A 233 3.94 -11.53 6.04
N GLY A 234 3.05 -11.30 7.00
CA GLY A 234 3.21 -11.82 8.37
C GLY A 234 2.53 -13.17 8.55
N THR A 235 3.30 -14.24 8.75
CA THR A 235 2.77 -15.56 9.15
C THR A 235 2.17 -15.48 10.55
N THR A 236 0.93 -15.94 10.71
CA THR A 236 0.17 -16.00 11.97
C THR A 236 0.83 -16.98 12.94
N ARG A 237 1.25 -16.51 14.13
CA ARG A 237 1.31 -17.36 15.33
C ARG A 237 0.34 -16.81 16.37
N ARG A 238 -0.60 -17.68 16.70
CA ARG A 238 -1.76 -17.58 17.61
C ARG A 238 -1.67 -16.45 18.65
N GLY A 239 -2.60 -15.50 18.56
CA GLY A 239 -2.92 -14.51 19.60
C GLY A 239 -1.98 -13.29 19.67
N SER A 240 -1.85 -12.50 18.60
CA SER A 240 -1.26 -11.15 18.65
C SER A 240 -1.53 -10.41 17.33
N ASP A 241 -1.76 -9.10 17.43
CA ASP A 241 -1.87 -8.16 16.32
C ASP A 241 -0.71 -8.29 15.32
N TYR A 242 -1.01 -8.18 14.03
CA TYR A 242 -0.02 -8.30 12.95
C TYR A 242 0.97 -7.13 12.99
N THR A 243 2.12 -7.33 13.65
CA THR A 243 3.21 -6.35 13.70
C THR A 243 4.27 -6.73 12.66
N THR A 244 4.32 -6.04 11.52
CA THR A 244 5.56 -6.04 10.72
C THR A 244 6.48 -5.00 11.33
N ARG A 245 7.44 -5.44 12.13
CA ARG A 245 8.51 -4.58 12.63
C ARG A 245 9.45 -4.27 11.47
N ARG A 246 9.48 -3.01 11.05
CA ARG A 246 10.55 -2.50 10.20
C ARG A 246 11.40 -1.57 11.04
N THR A 247 12.54 -2.09 11.46
CA THR A 247 13.59 -1.31 12.08
C THR A 247 14.32 -0.58 10.96
N THR A 248 14.16 0.72 10.87
CA THR A 248 15.10 1.56 10.13
C THR A 248 16.24 1.90 11.06
N GLU A 249 17.30 1.10 11.03
CA GLU A 249 18.59 1.52 11.56
C GLU A 249 19.02 2.76 10.76
N HIS A 250 18.88 3.94 11.36
CA HIS A 250 19.51 5.12 10.80
C HIS A 250 21.02 4.91 10.96
N LEU A 251 21.69 4.54 9.87
CA LEU A 251 23.13 4.71 9.74
C LEU A 251 23.43 6.21 9.88
N VAL A 252 23.67 6.64 11.12
CA VAL A 252 24.54 7.79 11.36
C VAL A 252 25.90 7.38 10.78
N PRO A 253 26.52 8.15 9.87
CA PRO A 253 27.82 7.78 9.30
C PRO A 253 28.84 7.65 10.44
N GLY A 254 29.19 6.40 10.76
CA GLY A 254 30.43 6.07 11.45
C GLY A 254 31.58 6.24 10.48
N GLU A 255 32.63 6.87 10.96
CA GLU A 255 33.82 7.31 10.22
C GLU A 255 34.40 6.22 9.30
N GLY A 256 34.72 6.62 8.07
CA GLY A 256 35.46 5.79 7.11
C GLY A 256 34.86 5.83 5.70
N ASN A 257 35.45 6.65 4.83
CA ASN A 257 35.30 6.64 3.35
C ASN A 257 34.07 7.28 2.69
N THR A 258 33.29 8.14 3.38
CA THR A 258 32.28 8.99 2.71
C THR A 258 32.51 10.51 2.88
N GLU A 259 33.67 10.91 3.42
CA GLU A 259 34.01 12.33 3.61
C GLU A 259 34.19 13.12 2.30
N GLU A 260 34.56 12.47 1.19
CA GLU A 260 34.83 13.19 -0.07
C GLU A 260 33.57 13.60 -0.85
N ALA A 261 32.41 12.97 -0.59
CA ALA A 261 31.16 13.39 -1.23
C ALA A 261 30.47 14.58 -0.50
N PHE A 262 30.81 14.82 0.76
CA PHE A 262 30.20 15.86 1.61
C PHE A 262 31.07 17.11 1.82
N ARG A 263 32.33 17.10 1.35
CA ARG A 263 33.22 18.29 1.34
C ARG A 263 32.97 19.19 0.12
N SER A 264 31.79 19.77 0.02
CA SER A 264 31.62 21.05 -0.67
C SER A 264 30.71 21.94 0.15
N ARG A 265 31.26 23.08 0.53
CA ARG A 265 30.79 24.01 1.57
C ARG A 265 29.36 24.49 1.32
N ARG A 266 28.34 23.78 1.84
CA ARG A 266 26.99 24.32 2.14
C ARG A 266 26.01 23.39 2.88
N TYR A 267 26.46 22.36 3.60
CA TYR A 267 25.56 21.37 4.24
C TYR A 267 25.79 21.14 5.75
N SER A 268 26.15 22.19 6.51
CA SER A 268 26.17 22.16 7.99
C SER A 268 24.77 22.37 8.62
N HIS A 269 23.74 22.66 7.84
CA HIS A 269 22.36 22.87 8.35
C HIS A 269 21.45 21.63 8.30
N LEU A 270 21.86 20.53 7.64
CA LEU A 270 20.98 19.36 7.45
C LEU A 270 21.01 18.37 8.63
N ALA A 271 22.07 18.37 9.45
CA ALA A 271 22.15 17.57 10.68
C ALA A 271 21.31 18.16 11.84
N ILE A 272 20.80 19.38 11.69
CA ILE A 272 20.07 20.12 12.73
C ILE A 272 18.57 19.76 12.73
N TRP A 273 18.04 19.17 11.66
CA TRP A 273 16.58 19.00 11.52
C TRP A 273 15.99 17.84 12.35
N VAL A 274 16.81 16.91 12.85
CA VAL A 274 16.34 15.84 13.76
C VAL A 274 16.42 16.26 15.24
N ARG A 275 16.95 17.46 15.57
CA ARG A 275 17.19 17.88 16.96
C ARG A 275 16.39 19.09 17.46
N CYS A 276 15.67 19.84 16.61
CA CYS A 276 15.16 21.17 17.00
C CYS A 276 13.63 21.36 16.98
N LYS A 277 12.79 20.32 17.12
CA LYS A 277 11.34 20.57 17.26
C LYS A 277 10.61 19.77 18.33
N TRP A 278 11.30 19.39 19.41
CA TRP A 278 10.66 18.78 20.59
C TRP A 278 11.35 19.11 21.92
N ALA A 279 11.87 20.33 22.07
CA ALA A 279 12.34 20.83 23.36
C ALA A 279 12.28 22.36 23.40
N THR A 280 11.13 22.91 23.77
CA THR A 280 11.00 24.10 24.65
C THR A 280 9.51 24.34 24.90
N ASN A 281 8.96 23.64 25.89
CA ASN A 281 7.99 24.22 26.81
C ASN A 281 8.10 23.45 28.14
N SER A 282 9.23 23.67 28.82
CA SER A 282 9.34 23.51 30.26
C SER A 282 10.51 24.38 30.72
N SER A 283 10.13 25.53 31.29
CA SER A 283 10.78 26.34 32.34
C SER A 283 12.31 26.52 32.32
N ASP A 284 12.78 27.79 32.36
CA ASP A 284 13.16 28.34 33.66
C ASP A 284 13.54 29.83 33.68
N LYS A 285 13.26 30.41 34.85
CA LYS A 285 13.75 31.69 35.40
C LYS A 285 15.24 31.93 35.14
N LYS A 286 15.63 33.20 35.01
CA LYS A 286 16.72 33.76 35.81
C LYS A 286 16.69 35.28 35.94
N GLU A 287 16.94 35.71 37.17
CA GLU A 287 17.09 37.07 37.68
C GLU A 287 18.30 37.82 37.12
N SER A 288 18.20 39.16 37.15
CA SER A 288 19.20 40.13 37.66
C SER A 288 18.49 41.51 37.63
N GLY A 289 18.15 42.15 38.75
CA GLY A 289 19.00 42.95 39.65
C GLY A 289 19.17 44.37 39.08
N GLY A 290 18.85 45.52 39.71
CA GLY A 290 18.23 45.92 40.97
C GLY A 290 18.22 47.46 41.03
N GLN A 291 17.39 48.08 41.87
CA GLN A 291 17.64 49.35 42.62
C GLN A 291 16.35 49.89 43.27
N ASN A 292 16.42 50.10 44.60
CA ASN A 292 15.48 50.91 45.40
C ASN A 292 15.78 52.41 45.22
N PRO A 293 14.79 53.26 45.58
CA PRO A 293 15.08 54.25 46.62
C PRO A 293 14.04 54.24 47.75
N ALA A 294 14.49 54.74 48.90
CA ALA A 294 13.80 54.73 50.19
C ALA A 294 12.88 55.96 50.42
N SER A 295 12.00 55.76 51.41
CA SER A 295 11.52 56.71 52.45
C SER A 295 10.44 57.77 52.17
N SER A 296 9.29 57.58 52.83
CA SER A 296 8.58 58.56 53.71
C SER A 296 7.66 57.77 54.68
N LEU A 297 7.89 57.79 56.01
CA LEU A 297 7.11 58.51 57.05
C LEU A 297 5.60 58.18 57.01
N GLY A 298 4.85 57.76 58.05
CA GLY A 298 4.99 57.73 59.52
C GLY A 298 3.62 58.10 60.15
N GLY A 299 3.16 57.37 61.18
CA GLY A 299 2.03 57.71 62.09
C GLY A 299 0.61 57.38 61.57
N GLY A 300 -0.32 56.80 62.31
CA GLY A 300 -0.46 56.69 63.77
C GLY A 300 -1.40 57.78 64.31
N THR A 301 -2.70 57.48 64.32
CA THR A 301 -3.72 57.99 65.26
C THR A 301 -4.68 56.85 65.54
#